data_AF-A0A536GVG1-F1
#
_entry.id   AF-A0A536GVG1-F1
#
_cell.length_a   1.000
_cell.length_b   1.000
_cell.length_c   1.000
_cell.angle_alpha   90.00
_cell.angle_beta   90.00
_cell.angle_gamma   90.00
#
_symmetry.space_group_name_H-M   'P 1'
#
loop_
_entity.id
_entity.type
_entity.pdbx_description
1 polymer ?
#
loop_
_entity_poly.entity_id
_entity_poly.type
_entity_poly.pdbx_seq_one_letter_code
_entity_poly.pdbx_strand_id
1 'polypeptide(L)' 'MAEFQDQISHHQIKVLVYNTQTSTPVTENLKQLAARNNIPVVGISETLEPSTASFQDWQLKQLTDLETALGRQ' A
#
# COMPACT_ATOMS: atom_id res chain seq x y z
N MET A 1 0.38 -16.45 2.33
CA MET A 1 -1.03 -16.05 2.49
C MET A 1 -1.52 -16.14 3.92
N ALA A 2 -1.35 -17.26 4.63
CA ALA A 2 -1.74 -17.35 6.04
C ALA A 2 -1.04 -16.28 6.91
N GLU A 3 0.29 -16.15 6.76
CA GLU A 3 1.09 -15.15 7.47
C GLU A 3 0.59 -13.70 7.29
N PHE A 4 0.32 -13.27 6.05
CA PHE A 4 -0.20 -11.91 5.81
C PHE A 4 -1.56 -11.67 6.45
N GLN A 5 -2.45 -12.67 6.42
CA GLN A 5 -3.76 -12.55 7.06
C GLN A 5 -3.64 -12.49 8.58
N ASP A 6 -2.71 -13.27 9.15
CA ASP A 6 -2.40 -13.26 10.58
C ASP A 6 -1.87 -11.88 11.01
N GLN A 7 -0.85 -11.38 10.30
CA GLN A 7 -0.27 -10.06 10.54
C GLN A 7 -1.29 -8.93 10.46
N ILE A 8 -2.26 -9.00 9.54
CA ILE A 8 -3.37 -8.04 9.43
C ILE A 8 -4.34 -8.20 10.60
N SER A 9 -4.79 -9.43 10.87
CA SER A 9 -5.83 -9.71 11.88
C SER A 9 -5.35 -9.44 13.30
N HIS A 10 -4.05 -9.60 13.55
CA HIS A 10 -3.40 -9.31 14.83
C HIS A 10 -2.75 -7.92 14.88
N HIS A 11 -2.99 -7.06 13.88
CA HIS A 11 -2.47 -5.69 13.82
C HIS A 11 -0.94 -5.60 14.00
N GLN A 12 -0.21 -6.60 13.48
CA GLN A 12 1.24 -6.68 13.54
C GLN A 12 1.90 -5.79 12.48
N ILE A 13 1.14 -5.35 11.47
CA ILE A 13 1.57 -4.34 10.49
C ILE A 13 0.87 -3.01 10.73
N LYS A 14 1.52 -1.92 10.32
CA LYS A 14 0.97 -0.56 10.40
C LYS A 14 0.36 -0.07 9.10
N VAL A 15 0.86 -0.55 7.96
CA VAL A 15 0.40 -0.18 6.63
C VAL A 15 0.54 -1.40 5.73
N LEU A 16 -0.42 -1.61 4.83
CA LEU A 16 -0.30 -2.55 3.72
C LEU A 16 0.09 -1.80 2.44
N VAL A 17 1.23 -2.14 1.86
CA VAL A 17 1.68 -1.58 0.57
C VAL A 17 1.37 -2.58 -0.55
N TYR A 18 0.84 -2.09 -1.67
CA TYR A 18 0.57 -2.93 -2.84
C TYR A 18 0.92 -2.22 -4.15
N ASN A 19 1.27 -3.01 -5.17
CA ASN A 19 1.51 -2.49 -6.52
C ASN A 19 0.16 -2.27 -7.25
N THR A 20 -0.12 -1.06 -7.71
CA THR A 20 -1.35 -0.68 -8.42
C THR A 20 -1.46 -1.32 -9.81
N GLN A 21 -0.33 -1.72 -10.40
CA GLN A 21 -0.26 -2.34 -11.72
C GLN A 21 -0.55 -3.84 -11.67
N THR A 22 -0.65 -4.43 -10.47
CA THR A 22 -0.95 -5.85 -10.28
C THR A 22 -2.18 -6.02 -9.39
N SER A 23 -3.26 -6.56 -9.96
CA SER A 23 -4.46 -6.95 -9.19
C SER A 23 -4.82 -8.40 -9.46
N THR A 24 -4.85 -9.19 -8.39
CA THR A 24 -5.29 -10.59 -8.38
C THR A 24 -6.36 -10.76 -7.30
N PRO A 25 -7.22 -11.79 -7.35
CA PRO A 25 -8.19 -12.04 -6.29
C PRO A 25 -7.54 -12.15 -4.89
N VAL A 26 -6.32 -12.67 -4.86
CA VAL A 26 -5.49 -12.83 -3.66
C VAL A 26 -5.09 -11.48 -3.06
N THR A 27 -4.57 -10.56 -3.88
CA THR A 27 -4.15 -9.22 -3.42
C THR A 27 -5.34 -8.34 -3.06
N GLU A 28 -6.47 -8.47 -3.77
CA GLU A 28 -7.71 -7.76 -3.43
C GLU A 28 -8.29 -8.23 -2.09
N ASN A 29 -8.27 -9.54 -1.81
CA ASN A 29 -8.70 -10.07 -0.51
C ASN A 29 -7.85 -9.51 0.65
N LEU A 30 -6.52 -9.39 0.47
CA LEU A 30 -5.64 -8.80 1.48
C LEU A 30 -5.91 -7.30 1.67
N LYS A 31 -6.11 -6.55 0.58
CA LYS A 31 -6.48 -5.12 0.65
C LYS A 31 -7.79 -4.92 1.40
N GLN A 32 -8.81 -5.72 1.09
CA GLN A 32 -10.11 -5.67 1.79
C GLN A 32 -9.97 -6.08 3.26
N LEU A 33 -9.15 -7.08 3.57
CA LEU A 33 -8.91 -7.48 4.96
C LEU A 33 -8.20 -6.37 5.75
N ALA A 34 -7.17 -5.74 5.19
CA ALA A 34 -6.49 -4.61 5.83
C ALA A 34 -7.44 -3.42 6.06
N ALA A 35 -8.23 -3.05 5.05
CA ALA A 35 -9.23 -2.00 5.16
C ALA A 35 -10.27 -2.28 6.26
N ARG A 36 -10.78 -3.52 6.36
CA ARG A 36 -11.71 -3.92 7.43
C ARG A 36 -11.11 -3.87 8.83
N ASN A 37 -9.80 -4.08 8.95
CA ASN A 37 -9.06 -3.97 10.22
C ASN A 37 -8.53 -2.56 10.48
N ASN A 38 -8.98 -1.54 9.73
CA ASN A 38 -8.51 -0.16 9.85
C ASN A 38 -6.98 -0.01 9.70
N ILE A 39 -6.35 -0.89 8.92
CA ILE A 39 -4.95 -0.76 8.53
C ILE A 39 -4.92 0.05 7.22
N PRO A 40 -4.22 1.20 7.18
CA PRO A 40 -4.03 1.97 5.97
C PRO A 40 -3.47 1.13 4.81
N VAL A 41 -3.98 1.36 3.61
CA VAL A 41 -3.54 0.68 2.39
C VAL A 41 -2.95 1.72 1.44
N VAL A 42 -1.70 1.55 1.05
CA VAL A 42 -0.96 2.46 0.16
C VAL A 42 -0.65 1.77 -1.15
N GLY A 43 -1.10 2.39 -2.25
CA GLY A 43 -0.79 1.94 -3.60
C GLY A 43 0.51 2.55 -4.12
N ILE A 44 1.37 1.72 -4.69
CA ILE A 44 2.59 2.14 -5.39
C ILE A 44 2.59 1.66 -6.84
N SER A 45 3.26 2.35 -7.74
CA SER A 45 3.62 1.84 -9.05
C SER A 45 5.10 1.46 -9.09
N GLU A 46 5.47 0.57 -9.98
CA GLU A 46 6.86 0.20 -10.30
C GLU A 46 7.39 0.98 -11.51
N THR A 47 6.47 1.47 -12.35
CA THR A 47 6.78 2.37 -13.45
C THR A 47 6.28 3.77 -13.15
N LEU A 48 6.91 4.74 -13.80
CA LEU A 48 6.57 6.16 -13.68
C LEU A 48 5.06 6.39 -13.88
N GLU A 49 4.40 6.92 -12.84
CA GLU A 49 2.96 7.19 -12.85
C GLU A 49 2.68 8.56 -12.17
N PRO A 50 2.06 9.52 -12.88
CA PRO A 50 1.75 9.48 -14.31
C PRO A 50 3.02 9.50 -15.17
N SER A 51 2.94 9.00 -16.40
CA SER A 51 4.09 8.93 -17.34
C SER A 51 4.72 10.28 -17.69
N THR A 52 4.04 11.39 -17.37
CA THR A 52 4.50 12.77 -17.55
C THR A 52 5.26 13.33 -16.34
N ALA A 53 5.28 12.63 -15.20
CA ALA A 53 5.97 13.08 -14.00
C ALA A 53 7.50 13.02 -14.17
N SER A 54 8.23 13.79 -13.36
CA SER A 54 9.65 13.49 -13.15
C SER A 54 9.79 12.25 -12.27
N PHE A 55 10.94 11.58 -12.36
CA PHE A 55 11.23 10.45 -11.47
C PHE A 55 11.16 10.85 -10.00
N GLN A 56 11.66 12.05 -9.67
CA GLN A 56 11.69 12.58 -8.31
C GLN A 56 10.28 12.84 -7.78
N ASP A 57 9.43 13.49 -8.56
CA ASP A 57 8.05 13.79 -8.13
C ASP A 57 7.25 12.51 -7.92
N TRP A 58 7.43 11.53 -8.81
CA TRP A 58 6.80 10.22 -8.67
C TRP A 58 7.24 9.50 -7.39
N GLN A 59 8.55 9.36 -7.15
CA GLN A 59 9.06 8.70 -5.95
C GLN A 59 8.70 9.46 -4.66
N LEU A 60 8.76 10.80 -4.70
CA LEU A 60 8.40 11.63 -3.55
C LEU A 60 6.92 11.46 -3.20
N LYS A 61 6.03 11.44 -4.20
CA LYS A 61 4.60 11.18 -3.96
C LYS A 61 4.40 9.84 -3.24
N GLN A 62 5.09 8.78 -3.68
CA GLN A 62 4.97 7.45 -3.05
C GLN A 62 5.44 7.48 -1.59
N LEU A 63 6.53 8.19 -1.30
CA LEU A 63 7.05 8.37 0.06
C LEU A 63 6.08 9.18 0.93
N THR A 64 5.56 10.30 0.43
CA THR A 64 4.60 11.16 1.16
C THR A 64 3.31 10.42 1.49
N ASP A 65 2.77 9.63 0.55
CA ASP A 65 1.58 8.82 0.78
C ASP A 65 1.84 7.78 1.89
N LEU A 66 3.04 7.18 1.93
CA LEU A 66 3.44 6.24 2.97
C LEU A 66 3.66 6.90 4.34
N GLU A 67 4.31 8.07 4.39
CA GLU A 67 4.52 8.84 5.63
C GLU A 67 3.19 9.26 6.25
N THR A 68 2.24 9.71 5.40
CA THR A 68 0.89 10.06 5.81
C THR A 68 0.16 8.85 6.39
N ALA A 69 0.24 7.70 5.74
CA ALA A 69 -0.36 6.45 6.22
C ALA A 69 0.25 5.97 7.55
N LEU A 70 1.53 6.29 7.81
CA LEU A 70 2.20 6.01 9.08
C LEU A 70 1.93 7.07 10.16
N GLY A 71 1.19 8.15 9.85
CA GLY A 71 0.89 9.24 10.77
C GLY A 71 2.12 10.06 11.17
N ARG A 72 3.11 10.20 10.27
CA ARG A 72 4.40 10.87 10.54
C ARG A 72 4.49 12.33 10.04
N GLN A 73 3.39 13.07 10.10
CA GLN A 73 3.33 14.49 9.69
C GLN A 73 3.57 15.45 10.86
#